data_AF-A0A087TL55-F1
#
_entry.id   AF-A0A087TL55-F1
#
_cell.length_a   1.000
_cell.length_b   1.000
_cell.length_c   1.000
_cell.angle_alpha   90.00
_cell.angle_beta   90.00
_cell.angle_gamma   90.00
#
_symmetry.space_group_name_H-M   'P 1'
#
loop_
_entity.id
_entity.type
_entity.pdbx_description
1 polymer ?
#
loop_
_entity_poly.entity_id
_entity_poly.type
_entity_poly.pdbx_seq_one_letter_code
_entity_poly.pdbx_strand_id
1 'polypeptide(L)' 'MSISRPMHRINLTYKFNRWVPNELTQEDKGRRVRACTNLLEFQRKDKIMDRVITCDEK' A
#
# COMPACT_ATOMS: atom_id res chain seq x y z
N MET A 1 6.16 13.86 -26.22
CA MET A 1 6.08 14.20 -24.77
C MET A 1 6.53 13.00 -23.97
N SER A 2 7.52 13.15 -23.07
CA SER A 2 8.00 12.01 -22.28
C SER A 2 7.10 11.80 -21.06
N ILE A 3 6.53 10.59 -20.94
CA ILE A 3 5.57 10.22 -19.90
C ILE A 3 6.24 10.20 -18.50
N SER A 4 7.57 10.15 -18.44
CA SER A 4 8.33 10.09 -17.19
C SER A 4 8.13 11.30 -16.27
N ARG A 5 7.98 12.52 -16.82
CA ARG A 5 7.84 13.75 -16.02
C ARG A 5 6.50 13.83 -15.27
N PRO A 6 5.34 13.58 -15.91
CA PRO A 6 4.07 13.46 -15.19
C PRO A 6 4.10 12.38 -14.11
N MET A 7 4.72 11.23 -14.38
CA MET A 7 4.72 10.08 -13.47
C MET A 7 5.53 10.34 -12.20
N HIS A 8 6.68 11.00 -12.33
CA HIS A 8 7.46 11.45 -11.18
C HIS A 8 6.70 12.48 -10.32
N ARG A 9 5.80 13.28 -10.90
CA ARG A 9 4.99 14.27 -10.15
C ARG A 9 3.88 13.63 -9.31
N ILE A 10 3.42 12.44 -9.69
CA ILE A 10 2.42 11.65 -8.95
C ILE A 10 3.06 10.51 -8.14
N ASN A 11 4.37 10.62 -7.86
CA ASN A 11 5.18 9.66 -7.09
C ASN A 11 5.23 8.23 -7.64
N LEU A 12 4.81 8.01 -8.90
CA LEU A 12 4.91 6.70 -9.53
C LEU A 12 6.37 6.39 -9.90
N THR A 13 6.88 5.30 -9.34
CA THR A 13 8.21 4.75 -9.65
C THR A 13 8.05 3.49 -10.49
N TYR A 14 8.89 3.29 -11.50
CA TYR A 14 8.90 2.06 -12.29
C TYR A 14 9.86 1.03 -11.68
N LYS A 15 9.35 -0.13 -11.25
CA LYS A 15 10.12 -1.19 -10.59
C LYS A 15 9.62 -2.57 -10.99
N PHE A 16 10.53 -3.52 -11.24
CA PHE A 16 10.19 -4.90 -11.66
C PHE A 16 9.19 -4.95 -12.83
N ASN A 17 9.39 -4.11 -13.84
CA ASN A 17 8.49 -3.93 -14.98
C ASN A 17 7.04 -3.51 -14.62
N ARG A 18 6.85 -2.82 -13.49
CA ARG A 18 5.54 -2.32 -13.03
C ARG A 18 5.65 -0.90 -12.49
N TRP A 19 4.59 -0.12 -12.65
CA TRP A 19 4.46 1.18 -12.00
C TRP A 19 3.96 1.00 -10.56
N VAL A 20 4.65 1.60 -9.60
CA VAL A 20 4.30 1.53 -8.17
C VAL A 20 4.16 2.93 -7.57
N PRO A 21 3.17 3.20 -6.70
CA PRO A 21 2.85 4.54 -6.16
C PRO A 21 3.94 5.25 -5.35
N ASN A 22 4.91 4.49 -4.81
CA ASN A 22 6.10 5.01 -4.17
C ASN A 22 7.10 3.88 -3.94
N GLU A 23 8.38 4.19 -3.88
CA GLU A 23 9.38 3.28 -3.33
C GLU A 23 9.36 3.32 -1.80
N LEU A 24 9.06 2.18 -1.19
CA LEU A 24 9.03 2.03 0.26
C LEU A 24 10.45 1.95 0.83
N THR A 25 10.69 2.68 1.91
CA THR A 25 11.89 2.49 2.74
C THR A 25 11.83 1.12 3.45
N GLN A 26 12.95 0.68 4.04
CA GLN A 26 12.95 -0.55 4.86
C GLN A 26 12.04 -0.42 6.08
N GLU A 27 11.95 0.79 6.65
CA GLU A 27 11.06 1.05 7.77
C GLU A 27 9.59 0.92 7.36
N ASP A 28 9.21 1.50 6.22
CA ASP A 28 7.84 1.39 5.67
C ASP A 28 7.45 -0.06 5.42
N LYS A 29 8.38 -0.85 4.85
CA LYS A 29 8.16 -2.29 4.64
C LYS A 29 7.95 -3.01 5.97
N GLY A 30 8.79 -2.73 6.97
CA GLY A 30 8.63 -3.29 8.33
C GLY A 30 7.29 -2.91 8.96
N ARG A 31 6.87 -1.65 8.81
CA ARG A 31 5.57 -1.16 9.31
C ARG A 31 4.40 -1.88 8.64
N ARG A 32 4.45 -2.04 7.31
CA ARG A 32 3.43 -2.79 6.55
C ARG A 32 3.36 -4.24 6.98
N VAL A 33 4.49 -4.93 7.13
CA VAL A 33 4.53 -6.33 7.57
C VAL A 33 3.88 -6.46 8.95
N ARG A 34 4.29 -5.64 9.93
CA ARG A 34 3.69 -5.69 11.27
C ARG A 34 2.19 -5.43 11.27
N ALA A 35 1.74 -4.39 10.56
CA ALA A 35 0.32 -4.05 10.48
C ALA A 35 -0.50 -5.18 9.83
N CYS A 36 -0.04 -5.72 8.70
CA CYS A 36 -0.72 -6.81 8.02
C CYS A 36 -0.77 -8.09 8.86
N THR A 37 0.31 -8.46 9.57
CA THR A 37 0.32 -9.62 10.47
C THR A 37 -0.69 -9.46 11.59
N ASN A 38 -0.72 -8.30 12.26
CA ASN A 38 -1.66 -8.05 13.34
C ASN A 38 -3.11 -8.09 12.87
N LEU A 39 -3.41 -7.47 11.72
CA LEU A 39 -4.75 -7.50 11.13
C LEU A 39 -5.17 -8.93 10.75
N LEU A 40 -4.24 -9.75 10.25
CA LEU A 40 -4.52 -11.14 9.91
C LEU A 40 -4.83 -11.98 11.15
N GLU A 41 -4.08 -11.80 12.24
CA GLU A 41 -4.36 -12.45 13.51
C GLU A 41 -5.71 -12.01 14.09
N PHE A 42 -6.02 -10.72 14.03
CA PHE A 42 -7.28 -10.17 14.53
C PHE A 42 -8.48 -10.69 13.71
N GLN A 43 -8.35 -10.74 12.38
CA GLN A 43 -9.36 -11.32 11.51
C GLN A 43 -9.61 -12.81 11.82
N ARG A 44 -8.57 -13.57 12.13
CA ARG A 44 -8.69 -14.99 12.50
C ARG A 44 -9.43 -15.21 13.82
N LYS A 45 -9.25 -14.30 14.79
CA LYS A 45 -9.89 -14.38 16.10
C LYS A 45 -11.34 -13.89 16.07
N ASP A 46 -11.58 -12.73 15.46
CA ASP A 46 -12.81 -11.96 15.67
C ASP A 46 -13.65 -11.71 14.40
N LYS A 47 -13.24 -12.22 13.23
CA LYS A 47 -13.91 -12.03 11.93
C LYS A 47 -14.31 -10.57 11.66
N ILE A 48 -13.33 -9.68 11.79
CA ILE A 48 -13.51 -8.23 11.72
C ILE A 48 -13.98 -7.73 10.36
N MET A 49 -13.73 -8.45 9.26
CA MET A 49 -14.08 -8.00 7.91
C MET A 49 -15.57 -7.70 7.73
N ASP A 50 -16.46 -8.43 8.40
CA ASP A 50 -17.90 -8.22 8.31
C ASP A 50 -18.36 -6.89 8.96
N ARG A 51 -17.46 -6.25 9.72
CA ARG A 51 -17.71 -4.99 10.46
C ARG A 51 -16.91 -3.82 9.91
N VAL A 52 -15.98 -4.06 8.99
CA VAL A 52 -15.11 -3.02 8.43
C VAL A 52 -15.92 -2.18 7.45
N ILE A 53 -15.96 -0.87 7.70
CA ILE A 53 -16.47 0.15 6.78
C ILE A 53 -15.27 1.00 6.37
N THR A 54 -15.03 1.13 5.07
CA THR A 54 -13.93 1.96 4.53
C THR A 54 -14.47 2.98 3.55
N CYS A 55 -13.86 4.17 3.51
CA CYS A 55 -14.13 5.20 2.53
C CYS A 55 -12.81 5.91 2.21
N ASP A 56 -12.70 6.42 0.98
CA ASP A 56 -11.63 7.33 0.57
C ASP A 56 -12.15 8.19 -0.58
N GLU A 57 -11.60 9.39 -0.75
CA GLU A 57 -11.91 10.24 -1.90
C GLU A 57 -11.24 9.70 -3.17
N LYS A 58 -11.77 10.05 -4.35
CA LYS A 58 -11.20 9.66 -5.64
C LYS A 58 -10.50 10.83 -6.33
#